data_AF-A0A1S2QR16-F1
#
_entry.id   AF-A0A1S2QR16-F1
#
_cell.length_a   1.000
_cell.length_b   1.000
_cell.length_c   1.000
_cell.angle_alpha   90.00
_cell.angle_beta   90.00
_cell.angle_gamma   90.00
#
_symmetry.space_group_name_H-M   'P 1'
#
loop_
_entity.id
_entity.type
_entity.pdbx_description
1 polymer ?
#
loop_
_entity_poly.entity_id
_entity_poly.type
_entity_poly.pdbx_seq_one_letter_code
_entity_poly.pdbx_strand_id
1 'polypeptide(L)'
;IGNAAEILPLMIEKGFNPDVLTDQTSAHDPLNGYVPVGYSLEEADKLRNEDPTLYVKLSKQSMATHVKAMLEMQQKGAVTFDYGNNIRQVAKDEGVENAFDFPGFVPAYIRPLFCEGKGPFRWAALSGDPEDIRKIDEALLRVYKDDEHLCKWVKMAQERIAFQGLPARICWLGYGERARFGKIINDMVASGEVSAPIVIGRDHLDAGSVASPNRETESMMDGSDAVSDWPILNAMINAVGGASWISLHHGGGVGMGYSQHSGMVIVADGTKEAEARLERVLTTDPGMGVVRHADAGYEIAIKTAKEKGIKMPMLKQD
;
A
#
# COMPACT_ATOMS: atom_id res chain seq x y z
N ILE A 1 -5.17 -25.94 7.87
CA ILE A 1 -5.30 -25.67 6.42
C ILE A 1 -6.76 -25.90 6.07
N GLY A 2 -7.43 -24.94 5.44
CA GLY A 2 -8.86 -25.01 5.13
C GLY A 2 -9.37 -23.73 4.48
N ASN A 3 -10.67 -23.68 4.17
CA ASN A 3 -11.33 -22.52 3.57
C ASN A 3 -11.78 -21.53 4.65
N ALA A 4 -11.43 -20.25 4.52
CA ALA A 4 -11.79 -19.22 5.50
C ALA A 4 -13.32 -19.11 5.71
N ALA A 5 -14.11 -19.29 4.64
CA ALA A 5 -15.57 -19.26 4.72
C ALA A 5 -16.19 -20.46 5.47
N GLU A 6 -15.42 -21.51 5.76
CA GLU A 6 -15.81 -22.62 6.65
C GLU A 6 -15.19 -22.49 8.04
N ILE A 7 -13.92 -22.09 8.08
CA ILE A 7 -13.12 -22.07 9.32
C ILE A 7 -13.57 -20.94 10.26
N LEU A 8 -13.90 -19.75 9.77
CA LEU A 8 -14.38 -18.67 10.64
C LEU A 8 -15.71 -19.03 11.33
N PRO A 9 -16.74 -19.52 10.62
CA PRO A 9 -17.94 -20.06 11.26
C PRO A 9 -17.65 -21.18 12.29
N LEU A 10 -16.71 -22.08 11.99
CA LEU A 10 -16.31 -23.13 12.93
C LEU A 10 -15.61 -22.58 14.19
N MET A 11 -14.78 -21.54 14.05
CA MET A 11 -14.15 -20.86 15.18
C MET A 11 -15.19 -20.24 16.11
N ILE A 12 -16.21 -19.60 15.52
CA ILE A 12 -17.38 -19.05 16.22
C ILE A 12 -18.11 -20.15 16.99
N GLU A 13 -18.42 -21.29 16.34
CA GLU A 13 -19.10 -22.44 16.96
C GLU A 13 -18.32 -22.98 18.15
N LYS A 14 -16.99 -23.00 18.05
CA LYS A 14 -16.09 -23.45 19.13
C LYS A 14 -15.88 -22.40 20.24
N GLY A 15 -16.56 -21.27 20.18
CA GLY A 15 -16.43 -20.18 21.15
C GLY A 15 -15.08 -19.47 21.10
N PHE A 16 -14.35 -19.58 19.99
CA PHE A 16 -13.11 -18.84 19.78
C PHE A 16 -13.42 -17.48 19.15
N ASN A 17 -12.91 -16.41 19.76
CA ASN A 17 -12.94 -15.07 19.20
C ASN A 17 -11.51 -14.47 19.27
N PRO A 18 -10.89 -14.09 18.15
CA PRO A 18 -9.57 -13.49 18.17
C PRO A 18 -9.61 -12.04 18.67
N ASP A 19 -8.48 -11.52 19.15
CA ASP A 19 -8.36 -10.09 19.51
C ASP A 19 -8.41 -9.19 18.27
N VAL A 20 -7.83 -9.65 17.15
CA VAL A 20 -7.75 -8.92 15.87
C VAL A 20 -8.17 -9.84 14.73
N LEU A 21 -9.01 -9.34 13.82
CA LEU A 21 -9.51 -10.07 12.67
C LEU A 21 -9.42 -9.25 11.39
N THR A 22 -8.91 -9.87 10.33
CA THR A 22 -8.90 -9.29 8.99
C THR A 22 -8.83 -10.40 7.94
N ASP A 23 -8.88 -10.04 6.65
CA ASP A 23 -8.77 -10.96 5.53
C ASP A 23 -7.87 -10.39 4.42
N GLN A 24 -7.14 -11.29 3.75
CA GLN A 24 -6.31 -10.96 2.60
C GLN A 24 -6.37 -12.04 1.51
N THR A 25 -7.48 -12.77 1.42
CA THR A 25 -7.78 -13.58 0.23
C THR A 25 -7.83 -12.67 -1.00
N SER A 26 -7.71 -13.23 -2.20
CA SER A 26 -7.84 -12.46 -3.45
C SER A 26 -9.32 -12.23 -3.81
N ALA A 27 -10.13 -11.72 -2.88
CA ALA A 27 -11.55 -11.44 -3.04
C ALA A 27 -11.88 -10.48 -4.20
N HIS A 28 -10.91 -9.64 -4.58
CA HIS A 28 -11.01 -8.69 -5.69
C HIS A 28 -11.20 -9.34 -7.08
N ASP A 29 -10.89 -10.63 -7.20
CA ASP A 29 -11.11 -11.42 -8.40
C ASP A 29 -11.88 -12.71 -8.03
N PRO A 30 -13.23 -12.66 -8.02
CA PRO A 30 -14.03 -13.83 -7.67
C PRO A 30 -13.84 -15.05 -8.59
N LEU A 31 -13.29 -14.86 -9.80
CA LEU A 31 -13.06 -15.95 -10.74
C LEU A 31 -11.74 -16.69 -10.45
N ASN A 32 -10.68 -15.96 -10.14
CA ASN A 32 -9.34 -16.55 -9.98
C ASN A 32 -8.82 -16.57 -8.53
N GLY A 33 -9.38 -15.75 -7.65
CA GLY A 33 -8.77 -15.40 -6.37
C GLY A 33 -9.43 -15.98 -5.13
N TYR A 34 -10.66 -16.49 -5.23
CA TYR A 34 -11.39 -17.08 -4.11
C TYR A 34 -11.87 -18.49 -4.49
N VAL A 35 -11.61 -19.47 -3.62
CA VAL A 35 -12.06 -20.86 -3.80
C VAL A 35 -13.42 -21.01 -3.10
N PRO A 36 -14.48 -21.43 -3.80
CA PRO A 36 -15.78 -21.66 -3.17
C PRO A 36 -15.74 -22.71 -2.05
N VAL A 37 -16.61 -22.56 -1.06
CA VAL A 37 -16.82 -23.56 0.01
C VAL A 37 -17.21 -24.91 -0.59
N GLY A 38 -16.66 -25.99 -0.04
CA GLY A 38 -16.99 -27.37 -0.44
C GLY A 38 -16.25 -27.90 -1.67
N TYR A 39 -15.28 -27.15 -2.21
CA TYR A 39 -14.45 -27.58 -3.34
C TYR A 39 -12.99 -27.78 -2.92
N SER A 40 -12.38 -28.88 -3.39
CA SER A 40 -10.92 -29.00 -3.43
C SER A 40 -10.31 -28.02 -4.44
N LEU A 41 -8.99 -27.85 -4.43
CA LEU A 41 -8.32 -27.02 -5.43
C LEU A 41 -8.52 -27.57 -6.86
N GLU A 42 -8.44 -28.88 -7.02
CA GLU A 42 -8.64 -29.56 -8.31
C GLU A 42 -10.08 -29.44 -8.81
N GLU A 43 -11.07 -29.59 -7.91
CA GLU A 43 -12.48 -29.43 -8.24
C GLU A 43 -12.82 -27.98 -8.59
N ALA A 44 -12.24 -27.02 -7.84
CA ALA A 44 -12.37 -25.60 -8.10
C ALA A 44 -11.75 -25.23 -9.46
N ASP A 45 -10.56 -25.73 -9.78
CA ASP A 45 -9.91 -25.49 -11.07
C ASP A 45 -10.73 -26.08 -12.24
N LYS A 46 -11.30 -27.28 -12.06
CA LYS A 46 -12.21 -27.86 -13.06
C LYS A 46 -13.44 -26.98 -13.26
N LEU A 47 -14.11 -26.60 -12.17
CA LEU A 47 -15.31 -25.77 -12.22
C LEU A 47 -15.02 -24.40 -12.85
N ARG A 48 -13.88 -23.76 -12.53
CA ARG A 48 -13.48 -22.46 -13.08
C ARG A 48 -13.39 -22.50 -14.61
N ASN A 49 -12.90 -23.60 -15.17
CA ASN A 49 -12.75 -23.77 -16.61
C ASN A 49 -14.05 -24.19 -17.31
N GLU A 50 -14.85 -25.05 -16.67
CA GLU A 50 -16.08 -25.60 -17.27
C GLU A 50 -17.27 -24.63 -17.17
N ASP A 51 -17.45 -23.96 -16.02
CA ASP A 51 -18.52 -23.00 -15.78
C ASP A 51 -18.04 -21.81 -14.92
N PRO A 52 -17.33 -20.85 -15.54
CA PRO A 52 -16.80 -19.68 -14.83
C PRO A 52 -17.90 -18.80 -14.21
N THR A 53 -19.11 -18.82 -14.78
CA THR A 53 -20.23 -18.03 -14.24
C THR A 53 -20.71 -18.62 -12.92
N LEU A 54 -20.90 -19.94 -12.88
CA LEU A 54 -21.22 -20.64 -11.64
C LEU A 54 -20.10 -20.51 -10.62
N TYR A 55 -18.84 -20.64 -11.04
CA TYR A 55 -17.68 -20.44 -10.14
C TYR A 55 -17.74 -19.07 -9.45
N VAL A 56 -17.87 -17.99 -10.22
CA VAL A 56 -17.95 -16.63 -9.68
C VAL A 56 -19.09 -16.50 -8.68
N LYS A 57 -20.29 -17.02 -9.02
CA LYS A 57 -21.44 -16.99 -8.12
C LYS A 57 -21.15 -17.70 -6.79
N LEU A 58 -20.59 -18.91 -6.82
CA LEU A 58 -20.29 -19.68 -5.62
C LEU A 58 -19.16 -19.03 -4.78
N SER A 59 -18.15 -18.44 -5.43
CA SER A 59 -17.10 -17.68 -4.77
C SER A 59 -17.67 -16.47 -4.02
N LYS A 60 -18.55 -15.70 -4.66
CA LYS A 60 -19.20 -14.55 -4.04
C LYS A 60 -20.08 -14.95 -2.86
N GLN A 61 -20.87 -16.02 -2.98
CA GLN A 61 -21.66 -16.56 -1.88
C GLN A 61 -20.80 -17.02 -0.69
N SER A 62 -19.63 -17.59 -0.98
CA SER A 62 -18.64 -17.98 0.03
C SER A 62 -18.05 -16.75 0.73
N MET A 63 -17.72 -15.69 -0.01
CA MET A 63 -17.27 -14.41 0.55
C MET A 63 -18.34 -13.74 1.41
N ALA A 64 -19.61 -13.80 1.02
CA ALA A 64 -20.71 -13.30 1.85
C ALA A 64 -20.81 -14.04 3.20
N THR A 65 -20.61 -15.37 3.19
CA THR A 65 -20.56 -16.18 4.42
C THR A 65 -19.36 -15.82 5.29
N HIS A 66 -18.19 -15.64 4.67
CA HIS A 66 -16.98 -15.18 5.34
C HIS A 66 -17.21 -13.83 6.05
N VAL A 67 -17.73 -12.82 5.34
CA VAL A 67 -17.96 -11.49 5.91
C VAL A 67 -19.00 -11.51 7.03
N LYS A 68 -20.06 -12.32 6.94
CA LYS A 68 -21.01 -12.52 8.05
C LYS A 68 -20.31 -13.04 9.31
N ALA A 69 -19.37 -13.96 9.17
CA ALA A 69 -18.58 -14.44 10.30
C ALA A 69 -17.65 -13.35 10.87
N MET A 70 -17.05 -12.52 10.00
CA MET A 70 -16.25 -11.38 10.45
C MET A 70 -17.07 -10.36 11.26
N LEU A 71 -18.30 -10.08 10.81
CA LEU A 71 -19.25 -9.21 11.52
C LEU A 71 -19.65 -9.80 12.88
N GLU A 72 -19.92 -11.11 12.95
CA GLU A 72 -20.24 -11.76 14.23
C GLU A 72 -19.06 -11.70 15.21
N MET A 73 -17.84 -11.97 14.77
CA MET A 73 -16.63 -11.87 15.60
C MET A 73 -16.38 -10.42 16.06
N GLN A 74 -16.65 -9.43 15.20
CA GLN A 74 -16.62 -8.01 15.56
C GLN A 74 -17.60 -7.71 16.70
N GLN A 75 -18.85 -8.19 16.60
CA GLN A 75 -19.87 -8.02 17.66
C GLN A 75 -19.46 -8.70 18.98
N LYS A 76 -18.65 -9.76 18.92
CA LYS A 76 -18.06 -10.43 20.09
C LYS A 76 -16.80 -9.75 20.62
N GLY A 77 -16.39 -8.63 20.03
CA GLY A 77 -15.31 -7.76 20.52
C GLY A 77 -13.99 -7.86 19.76
N ALA A 78 -13.92 -8.62 18.66
CA ALA A 78 -12.72 -8.63 17.83
C ALA A 78 -12.52 -7.27 17.16
N VAL A 79 -11.27 -6.77 17.11
CA VAL A 79 -10.92 -5.61 16.30
C VAL A 79 -10.89 -6.05 14.83
N THR A 80 -11.98 -5.82 14.13
CA THR A 80 -12.17 -6.24 12.73
C THR A 80 -11.94 -5.11 11.76
N PHE A 81 -11.21 -5.36 10.67
CA PHE A 81 -11.01 -4.42 9.58
C PHE A 81 -10.77 -5.11 8.23
N ASP A 82 -11.05 -4.42 7.14
CA ASP A 82 -10.77 -4.86 5.77
C ASP A 82 -9.33 -4.49 5.37
N TYR A 83 -8.60 -5.45 4.78
CA TYR A 83 -7.21 -5.26 4.36
C TYR A 83 -7.03 -5.07 2.86
N GLY A 84 -8.00 -4.42 2.23
CA GLY A 84 -7.84 -3.85 0.90
C GLY A 84 -7.96 -4.84 -0.25
N ASN A 85 -8.75 -5.89 -0.07
CA ASN A 85 -9.07 -6.89 -1.09
C ASN A 85 -10.51 -6.81 -1.61
N ASN A 86 -11.28 -5.80 -1.18
CA ASN A 86 -12.66 -5.53 -1.60
C ASN A 86 -13.72 -6.58 -1.17
N ILE A 87 -13.40 -7.44 -0.19
CA ILE A 87 -14.32 -8.50 0.26
C ILE A 87 -15.65 -7.96 0.79
N ARG A 88 -15.64 -6.79 1.46
CA ARG A 88 -16.86 -6.11 1.93
C ARG A 88 -17.81 -5.75 0.79
N GLN A 89 -17.27 -5.26 -0.32
CA GLN A 89 -18.07 -4.92 -1.49
C GLN A 89 -18.69 -6.16 -2.11
N VAL A 90 -17.92 -7.24 -2.26
CA VAL A 90 -18.45 -8.51 -2.78
C VAL A 90 -19.58 -9.03 -1.90
N ALA A 91 -19.42 -8.99 -0.57
CA ALA A 91 -20.47 -9.41 0.35
C ALA A 91 -21.71 -8.49 0.29
N LYS A 92 -21.51 -7.18 0.16
CA LYS A 92 -22.61 -6.22 -0.03
C LYS A 92 -23.40 -6.52 -1.31
N ASP A 93 -22.72 -6.81 -2.41
CA ASP A 93 -23.34 -7.16 -3.69
C ASP A 93 -24.16 -8.47 -3.59
N GLU A 94 -23.79 -9.38 -2.68
CA GLU A 94 -24.52 -10.62 -2.35
C GLU A 94 -25.57 -10.46 -1.23
N GLY A 95 -25.89 -9.22 -0.84
CA GLY A 95 -26.98 -8.91 0.09
C GLY A 95 -26.59 -8.88 1.57
N VAL A 96 -25.30 -8.81 1.91
CA VAL A 96 -24.87 -8.48 3.28
C VAL A 96 -24.95 -6.97 3.47
N GLU A 97 -26.13 -6.47 3.87
CA GLU A 97 -26.44 -5.04 3.95
C GLU A 97 -25.44 -4.25 4.82
N ASN A 98 -24.96 -4.87 5.88
CA ASN A 98 -24.07 -4.27 6.87
C ASN A 98 -22.59 -4.69 6.68
N ALA A 99 -22.20 -5.10 5.47
CA ALA A 99 -20.83 -5.54 5.17
C ALA A 99 -19.75 -4.47 5.44
N PHE A 100 -20.14 -3.19 5.49
CA PHE A 100 -19.24 -2.06 5.73
C PHE A 100 -19.22 -1.59 7.21
N ASP A 101 -19.82 -2.34 8.14
CA ASP A 101 -19.79 -2.03 9.58
C ASP A 101 -18.38 -2.13 10.19
N PHE A 102 -17.43 -2.78 9.52
CA PHE A 102 -16.01 -2.69 9.84
C PHE A 102 -15.26 -1.85 8.79
N PRO A 103 -14.31 -0.99 9.24
CA PRO A 103 -13.63 -0.05 8.35
C PRO A 103 -12.52 -0.72 7.54
N GLY A 104 -12.08 -0.05 6.47
CA GLY A 104 -10.81 -0.36 5.83
C GLY A 104 -9.62 0.03 6.72
N PHE A 105 -8.51 -0.66 6.56
CA PHE A 105 -7.30 -0.40 7.36
C PHE A 105 -6.71 1.01 7.15
N VAL A 106 -6.95 1.64 5.98
CA VAL A 106 -6.41 2.97 5.71
C VAL A 106 -7.09 4.06 6.51
N PRO A 107 -8.43 4.26 6.45
CA PRO A 107 -9.10 5.21 7.33
C PRO A 107 -8.88 4.89 8.81
N ALA A 108 -8.79 3.61 9.18
CA ALA A 108 -8.63 3.21 10.58
C ALA A 108 -7.22 3.46 11.16
N TYR A 109 -6.16 3.22 10.38
CA TYR A 109 -4.79 3.15 10.94
C TYR A 109 -3.72 3.89 10.12
N ILE A 110 -3.82 3.91 8.79
CA ILE A 110 -2.69 4.34 7.93
C ILE A 110 -2.77 5.80 7.50
N ARG A 111 -3.97 6.38 7.39
CA ARG A 111 -4.14 7.73 6.85
C ARG A 111 -3.30 8.83 7.53
N PRO A 112 -3.06 8.81 8.86
CA PRO A 112 -2.15 9.77 9.47
C PRO A 112 -0.74 9.75 8.87
N LEU A 113 -0.23 8.56 8.51
CA LEU A 113 1.07 8.42 7.85
C LEU A 113 1.04 9.02 6.44
N PHE A 114 -0.05 8.84 5.70
CA PHE A 114 -0.22 9.45 4.36
C PHE A 114 -0.27 10.97 4.42
N CYS A 115 -0.84 11.54 5.48
CA CYS A 115 -0.85 12.99 5.71
C CYS A 115 0.58 13.57 5.83
N GLU A 116 1.55 12.77 6.28
CA GLU A 116 2.97 13.13 6.36
C GLU A 116 3.76 12.75 5.08
N GLY A 117 3.09 12.22 4.06
CA GLY A 117 3.70 11.71 2.83
C GLY A 117 4.45 10.38 3.01
N LYS A 118 4.28 9.69 4.15
CA LYS A 118 4.83 8.35 4.37
C LYS A 118 4.08 7.33 3.54
N GLY A 119 4.76 6.25 3.18
CA GLY A 119 4.22 5.13 2.42
C GLY A 119 5.28 4.09 2.13
N PRO A 120 4.97 3.05 1.34
CA PRO A 120 5.80 1.85 1.17
C PRO A 120 7.00 2.07 0.23
N PHE A 121 7.80 3.09 0.56
CA PHE A 121 9.07 3.42 -0.09
C PHE A 121 10.05 2.25 0.01
N ARG A 122 10.70 1.93 -1.11
CA ARG A 122 11.54 0.74 -1.23
C ARG A 122 12.65 0.94 -2.24
N TRP A 123 13.68 0.11 -2.12
CA TRP A 123 14.78 0.07 -3.07
C TRP A 123 15.30 -1.35 -3.26
N ALA A 124 15.95 -1.61 -4.39
CA ALA A 124 16.60 -2.89 -4.68
C ALA A 124 17.99 -2.68 -5.29
N ALA A 125 18.92 -3.56 -4.91
CA ALA A 125 20.29 -3.53 -5.37
C ALA A 125 20.44 -4.27 -6.70
N LEU A 126 20.80 -3.56 -7.78
CA LEU A 126 20.97 -4.16 -9.11
C LEU A 126 22.21 -5.05 -9.22
N SER A 127 23.13 -4.97 -8.26
CA SER A 127 24.27 -5.89 -8.13
C SER A 127 23.84 -7.33 -7.85
N GLY A 128 22.68 -7.51 -7.20
CA GLY A 128 22.29 -8.80 -6.62
C GLY A 128 23.02 -9.12 -5.31
N ASP A 129 23.92 -8.26 -4.83
CA ASP A 129 24.68 -8.48 -3.60
C ASP A 129 23.88 -8.02 -2.37
N PRO A 130 23.55 -8.91 -1.41
CA PRO A 130 22.84 -8.52 -0.19
C PRO A 130 23.63 -7.51 0.68
N GLU A 131 24.95 -7.43 0.51
CA GLU A 131 25.78 -6.49 1.25
C GLU A 131 25.49 -5.03 0.89
N ASP A 132 25.04 -4.75 -0.34
CA ASP A 132 24.62 -3.40 -0.72
C ASP A 132 23.40 -2.95 0.10
N ILE A 133 22.45 -3.85 0.36
CA ILE A 133 21.31 -3.54 1.24
C ILE A 133 21.77 -3.38 2.68
N ARG A 134 22.72 -4.18 3.17
CA ARG A 134 23.26 -4.02 4.54
C ARG A 134 23.92 -2.67 4.74
N LYS A 135 24.76 -2.23 3.80
CA LYS A 135 25.40 -0.91 3.84
C LYS A 135 24.37 0.22 3.81
N ILE A 136 23.34 0.11 2.97
CA ILE A 136 22.26 1.11 2.90
C ILE A 136 21.46 1.13 4.22
N ASP A 137 21.18 -0.03 4.82
CA ASP A 137 20.53 -0.12 6.13
C ASP A 137 21.39 0.55 7.23
N GLU A 138 22.71 0.36 7.22
CA GLU A 138 23.61 1.04 8.16
C GLU A 138 23.61 2.56 7.97
N ALA A 139 23.61 3.03 6.72
CA ALA A 139 23.47 4.46 6.43
C ALA A 139 22.13 5.00 6.95
N LEU A 140 21.04 4.24 6.78
CA LEU A 140 19.72 4.59 7.29
C LEU A 140 19.71 4.70 8.82
N LEU A 141 20.30 3.72 9.53
CA LEU A 141 20.42 3.72 10.99
C LEU A 141 21.28 4.89 11.51
N ARG A 142 22.32 5.30 10.77
CA ARG A 142 23.13 6.48 11.11
C ARG A 142 22.36 7.79 10.93
N VAL A 143 21.62 7.92 9.82
CA VAL A 143 20.94 9.16 9.42
C VAL A 143 19.69 9.42 10.26
N TYR A 144 18.95 8.37 10.59
CA TYR A 144 17.68 8.41 11.33
C TYR A 144 17.79 7.76 12.71
N LYS A 145 18.96 7.89 13.36
CA LYS A 145 19.26 7.28 14.66
C LYS A 145 18.29 7.67 15.79
N ASP A 146 17.65 8.83 15.67
CA ASP A 146 16.72 9.38 16.67
C ASP A 146 15.26 8.92 16.42
N ASP A 147 14.98 8.24 15.29
CA ASP A 147 13.70 7.57 15.04
C ASP A 147 13.80 6.11 15.53
N GLU A 148 13.41 5.91 16.79
CA GLU A 148 13.45 4.59 17.44
C GLU A 148 12.60 3.56 16.70
N HIS A 149 11.46 3.97 16.14
CA HIS A 149 10.54 3.06 15.43
C HIS A 149 11.18 2.59 14.12
N LEU A 150 11.71 3.50 13.32
CA LEU A 150 12.42 3.19 12.08
C LEU A 150 13.64 2.32 12.36
N CYS A 151 14.44 2.67 13.38
CA CYS A 151 15.61 1.88 13.76
C CYS A 151 15.24 0.46 14.19
N LYS A 152 14.15 0.28 14.94
CA LYS A 152 13.62 -1.04 15.29
C LYS A 152 13.14 -1.80 14.06
N TRP A 153 12.43 -1.13 13.14
CA TRP A 153 11.99 -1.72 11.88
C TRP A 153 13.16 -2.29 11.07
N VAL A 154 14.21 -1.49 10.86
CA VAL A 154 15.38 -1.90 10.06
C VAL A 154 16.07 -3.11 10.68
N LYS A 155 16.30 -3.10 12.00
CA LYS A 155 16.92 -4.23 12.71
C LYS A 155 16.08 -5.51 12.59
N MET A 156 14.77 -5.43 12.81
CA MET A 156 13.88 -6.57 12.62
C MET A 156 13.89 -7.06 11.17
N ALA A 157 13.89 -6.15 10.20
CA ALA A 157 13.91 -6.48 8.79
C ALA A 157 15.22 -7.16 8.36
N GLN A 158 16.35 -6.86 9.01
CA GLN A 158 17.61 -7.58 8.82
C GLN A 158 17.58 -8.99 9.43
N GLU A 159 16.96 -9.14 10.60
CA GLU A 159 16.93 -10.42 11.33
C GLU A 159 15.87 -11.40 10.81
N ARG A 160 14.74 -10.88 10.31
CA ARG A 160 13.52 -11.67 10.07
C ARG A 160 13.14 -11.82 8.60
N ILE A 161 13.66 -10.98 7.70
CA ILE A 161 13.26 -10.99 6.29
C ILE A 161 14.40 -11.57 5.44
N ALA A 162 14.15 -12.73 4.84
CA ALA A 162 15.02 -13.29 3.82
C ALA A 162 14.79 -12.57 2.48
N PHE A 163 15.86 -12.30 1.74
CA PHE A 163 15.75 -11.72 0.40
C PHE A 163 15.14 -12.70 -0.61
N GLN A 164 14.47 -12.17 -1.62
CA GLN A 164 13.88 -12.92 -2.74
C GLN A 164 14.25 -12.22 -4.06
N GLY A 165 14.96 -12.90 -4.95
CA GLY A 165 15.49 -12.30 -6.17
C GLY A 165 16.59 -11.27 -5.87
N LEU A 166 16.50 -10.07 -6.45
CA LEU A 166 17.41 -8.97 -6.11
C LEU A 166 17.19 -8.57 -4.64
N PRO A 167 18.26 -8.43 -3.83
CA PRO A 167 18.13 -7.92 -2.47
C PRO A 167 17.46 -6.55 -2.46
N ALA A 168 16.42 -6.43 -1.66
CA ALA A 168 15.58 -5.25 -1.60
C ALA A 168 15.16 -4.95 -0.15
N ARG A 169 14.88 -3.68 0.12
CA ARG A 169 14.40 -3.21 1.42
C ARG A 169 13.19 -2.31 1.22
N ILE A 170 12.21 -2.48 2.09
CA ILE A 170 11.12 -1.54 2.28
C ILE A 170 11.31 -0.80 3.59
N CYS A 171 11.09 0.51 3.59
CA CYS A 171 11.15 1.37 4.77
C CYS A 171 10.26 2.58 4.53
N TRP A 172 9.29 2.81 5.41
CA TRP A 172 8.34 3.89 5.22
C TRP A 172 8.98 5.23 5.56
N LEU A 173 9.22 6.04 4.52
CA LEU A 173 9.77 7.39 4.62
C LEU A 173 8.78 8.42 4.06
N GLY A 174 8.71 9.57 4.71
CA GLY A 174 7.79 10.67 4.41
C GLY A 174 8.34 11.75 3.50
N TYR A 175 7.60 12.86 3.40
CA TYR A 175 8.03 14.03 2.63
C TYR A 175 9.35 14.58 3.17
N GLY A 176 10.31 14.83 2.26
CA GLY A 176 11.67 15.29 2.57
C GLY A 176 12.63 14.15 2.93
N GLU A 177 12.17 13.15 3.69
CA GLU A 177 12.99 11.98 4.06
C GLU A 177 13.36 11.15 2.83
N ARG A 178 12.41 10.95 1.91
CA ARG A 178 12.65 10.23 0.65
C ARG A 178 13.75 10.89 -0.20
N ALA A 179 13.65 12.20 -0.45
CA ALA A 179 14.65 12.92 -1.25
C ALA A 179 16.03 12.92 -0.58
N ARG A 180 16.08 13.18 0.74
CA ARG A 180 17.33 13.13 1.51
C ARG A 180 17.99 11.75 1.40
N PHE A 181 17.23 10.68 1.59
CA PHE A 181 17.79 9.33 1.58
C PHE A 181 18.13 8.85 0.17
N GLY A 182 17.34 9.21 -0.84
CA GLY A 182 17.66 8.94 -2.24
C GLY A 182 18.99 9.58 -2.68
N LYS A 183 19.27 10.81 -2.23
CA LYS A 183 20.58 11.43 -2.43
C LYS A 183 21.71 10.65 -1.76
N ILE A 184 21.53 10.23 -0.50
CA ILE A 184 22.54 9.45 0.23
C ILE A 184 22.85 8.14 -0.49
N ILE A 185 21.82 7.41 -0.96
CA ILE A 185 22.00 6.20 -1.77
C ILE A 185 22.81 6.53 -3.03
N ASN A 186 22.48 7.62 -3.73
CA ASN A 186 23.21 8.01 -4.94
C ASN A 186 24.68 8.34 -4.64
N ASP A 187 24.98 9.04 -3.54
CA ASP A 187 26.35 9.33 -3.12
C ASP A 187 27.11 8.03 -2.75
N MET A 188 26.44 7.05 -2.13
CA MET A 188 27.03 5.74 -1.85
C MET A 188 27.36 4.95 -3.12
N VAL A 189 26.53 5.03 -4.16
CA VAL A 189 26.84 4.46 -5.48
C VAL A 189 28.01 5.20 -6.13
N ALA A 190 28.02 6.53 -6.09
CA ALA A 190 29.09 7.35 -6.67
C ALA A 190 30.47 7.08 -6.05
N SER A 191 30.51 6.82 -4.73
CA SER A 191 31.73 6.51 -3.99
C SER A 191 32.20 5.05 -4.13
N GLY A 192 31.35 4.16 -4.64
CA GLY A 192 31.62 2.72 -4.69
C GLY A 192 31.42 1.99 -3.37
N GLU A 193 30.89 2.65 -2.32
CA GLU A 193 30.47 1.97 -1.08
C GLU A 193 29.39 0.93 -1.41
N VAL A 194 28.42 1.32 -2.25
CA VAL A 194 27.44 0.42 -2.87
C VAL A 194 27.95 0.03 -4.27
N SER A 195 27.94 -1.27 -4.57
CA SER A 195 28.70 -1.83 -5.69
C SER A 195 28.09 -1.60 -7.08
N ALA A 196 26.79 -1.29 -7.16
CA ALA A 196 26.07 -1.04 -8.41
C ALA A 196 24.91 -0.05 -8.20
N PRO A 197 24.30 0.48 -9.28
CA PRO A 197 23.13 1.35 -9.16
C PRO A 197 21.98 0.73 -8.36
N ILE A 198 21.20 1.58 -7.70
CA ILE A 198 20.04 1.19 -6.90
C ILE A 198 18.77 1.68 -7.59
N VAL A 199 17.79 0.79 -7.74
CA VAL A 199 16.44 1.20 -8.14
C VAL A 199 15.65 1.60 -6.90
N ILE A 200 15.01 2.77 -6.94
CA ILE A 200 14.23 3.33 -5.85
C ILE A 200 12.80 3.52 -6.34
N GLY A 201 11.83 2.94 -5.63
CA GLY A 201 10.42 3.03 -5.98
C GLY A 201 9.51 2.81 -4.79
N ARG A 202 8.29 2.36 -5.08
CA ARG A 202 7.24 2.09 -4.08
C ARG A 202 6.14 1.22 -4.68
N ASP A 203 5.20 0.83 -3.84
CA ASP A 203 3.89 0.38 -4.32
C ASP A 203 3.11 1.52 -5.01
N HIS A 204 2.06 1.19 -5.74
CA HIS A 204 1.04 2.12 -6.18
C HIS A 204 0.11 2.56 -5.03
N LEU A 205 0.03 1.77 -3.96
CA LEU A 205 -0.50 2.23 -2.66
C LEU A 205 0.49 3.20 -2.04
N ASP A 206 0.20 4.50 -2.13
CA ASP A 206 0.96 5.56 -1.46
C ASP A 206 0.10 6.82 -1.35
N ALA A 207 0.51 7.74 -0.48
CA ALA A 207 -0.27 8.90 -0.07
C ALA A 207 -0.88 9.73 -1.21
N GLY A 208 -0.18 9.86 -2.36
CA GLY A 208 -0.60 10.70 -3.47
C GLY A 208 -0.92 9.97 -4.77
N SER A 209 -0.86 8.64 -4.79
CA SER A 209 -0.78 7.89 -6.04
C SER A 209 -1.96 6.96 -6.32
N VAL A 210 -3.04 7.05 -5.55
CA VAL A 210 -4.19 6.16 -5.70
C VAL A 210 -5.50 6.85 -5.35
N ALA A 211 -6.53 6.54 -6.13
CA ALA A 211 -7.93 6.72 -5.80
C ALA A 211 -8.58 5.33 -5.72
N SER A 212 -9.09 4.97 -4.55
CA SER A 212 -9.78 3.69 -4.29
C SER A 212 -10.76 3.83 -3.11
N PRO A 213 -12.06 4.07 -3.39
CA PRO A 213 -13.07 4.35 -2.36
C PRO A 213 -13.31 3.23 -1.35
N ASN A 214 -12.93 1.98 -1.67
CA ASN A 214 -13.07 0.84 -0.76
C ASN A 214 -11.75 0.50 -0.06
N ARG A 215 -10.72 1.35 -0.17
CA ARG A 215 -9.38 1.12 0.38
C ARG A 215 -8.66 2.42 0.76
N GLU A 216 -7.73 2.92 -0.04
CA GLU A 216 -6.86 4.03 0.37
C GLU A 216 -7.59 5.35 0.57
N THR A 217 -8.63 5.59 -0.21
CA THR A 217 -9.41 6.83 -0.19
C THR A 217 -10.81 6.61 0.37
N GLU A 218 -11.02 5.53 1.12
CA GLU A 218 -12.29 5.25 1.81
C GLU A 218 -12.57 6.27 2.90
N SER A 219 -13.73 6.91 2.88
CA SER A 219 -14.15 7.90 3.88
C SER A 219 -13.15 9.07 3.98
N MET A 220 -12.87 9.73 2.86
CA MET A 220 -12.14 11.01 2.90
C MET A 220 -12.95 12.04 3.69
N MET A 221 -12.28 12.93 4.42
CA MET A 221 -12.92 13.89 5.33
C MET A 221 -13.92 14.82 4.61
N ASP A 222 -13.65 15.13 3.35
CA ASP A 222 -14.45 15.99 2.48
C ASP A 222 -15.36 15.19 1.51
N GLY A 223 -15.37 13.86 1.59
CA GLY A 223 -16.11 12.98 0.68
C GLY A 223 -15.50 12.83 -0.72
N SER A 224 -14.24 13.24 -0.92
CA SER A 224 -13.53 13.15 -2.20
C SER A 224 -13.03 11.75 -2.58
N ASP A 225 -13.61 10.69 -2.00
CA ASP A 225 -13.18 9.30 -2.10
C ASP A 225 -12.89 8.84 -3.54
N ALA A 226 -13.79 9.19 -4.48
CA ALA A 226 -13.74 8.73 -5.87
C ALA A 226 -12.98 9.66 -6.82
N VAL A 227 -12.42 10.77 -6.34
CA VAL A 227 -11.69 11.73 -7.19
C VAL A 227 -10.36 11.12 -7.64
N SER A 228 -10.26 10.80 -8.93
CA SER A 228 -9.09 10.13 -9.54
C SER A 228 -8.14 11.04 -10.30
N ASP A 229 -8.31 12.36 -10.20
CA ASP A 229 -7.36 13.33 -10.76
C ASP A 229 -5.97 13.19 -10.11
N TRP A 230 -5.91 12.93 -8.81
CA TRP A 230 -4.67 12.84 -8.02
C TRP A 230 -3.66 11.80 -8.53
N PRO A 231 -4.01 10.51 -8.73
CA PRO A 231 -3.08 9.53 -9.29
C PRO A 231 -2.63 9.87 -10.72
N ILE A 232 -3.49 10.53 -11.52
CA ILE A 232 -3.12 10.99 -12.87
C ILE A 232 -2.08 12.11 -12.77
N LEU A 233 -2.32 13.10 -11.92
CA LEU A 233 -1.37 14.19 -11.63
C LEU A 233 -0.06 13.67 -11.05
N ASN A 234 -0.10 12.66 -10.17
CA ASN A 234 1.09 11.99 -9.65
C ASN A 234 1.93 11.35 -10.77
N ALA A 235 1.30 10.63 -11.69
CA ALA A 235 2.00 10.07 -12.85
C ALA A 235 2.65 11.18 -13.71
N MET A 236 1.89 12.25 -14.01
CA MET A 236 2.37 13.36 -14.84
C MET A 236 3.53 14.12 -14.19
N ILE A 237 3.42 14.47 -12.91
CA ILE A 237 4.46 15.26 -12.22
C ILE A 237 5.75 14.46 -12.08
N ASN A 238 5.66 13.15 -11.83
CA ASN A 238 6.84 12.30 -11.73
C ASN A 238 7.48 12.03 -13.10
N ALA A 239 6.68 11.96 -14.18
CA ALA A 239 7.20 11.88 -15.55
C ALA A 239 8.01 13.14 -15.91
N VAL A 240 7.47 14.33 -15.66
CA VAL A 240 8.17 15.61 -15.91
C VAL A 240 9.33 15.81 -14.94
N GLY A 241 9.23 15.32 -13.70
CA GLY A 241 10.29 15.39 -12.69
C GLY A 241 11.55 14.60 -13.06
N GLY A 242 11.40 13.60 -13.93
CA GLY A 242 12.49 12.77 -14.44
C GLY A 242 12.61 11.41 -13.77
N ALA A 243 11.49 10.78 -13.39
CA ALA A 243 11.51 9.38 -12.97
C ALA A 243 12.04 8.49 -14.12
N SER A 244 12.67 7.37 -13.78
CA SER A 244 13.22 6.45 -14.79
C SER A 244 12.13 5.70 -15.52
N TRP A 245 11.04 5.33 -14.83
CA TRP A 245 9.80 4.92 -15.47
C TRP A 245 8.58 5.24 -14.60
N ILE A 246 7.44 5.38 -15.28
CA ILE A 246 6.13 5.71 -14.71
C ILE A 246 5.12 4.69 -15.22
N SER A 247 4.16 4.36 -14.37
CA SER A 247 3.02 3.51 -14.73
C SER A 247 1.72 4.15 -14.26
N LEU A 248 0.65 3.93 -15.02
CA LEU A 248 -0.72 4.27 -14.63
C LEU A 248 -1.58 3.02 -14.86
N HIS A 249 -2.14 2.49 -13.78
CA HIS A 249 -2.86 1.22 -13.78
C HIS A 249 -4.29 1.42 -13.26
N HIS A 250 -5.16 0.46 -13.57
CA HIS A 250 -6.54 0.39 -13.15
C HIS A 250 -6.83 -0.93 -12.44
N GLY A 251 -7.60 -0.87 -11.35
CA GLY A 251 -8.17 -2.02 -10.66
C GLY A 251 -7.20 -2.87 -9.84
N GLY A 252 -5.98 -2.38 -9.57
CA GLY A 252 -5.03 -3.10 -8.72
C GLY A 252 -5.54 -3.21 -7.29
N GLY A 253 -5.45 -4.42 -6.75
CA GLY A 253 -5.77 -4.81 -5.39
C GLY A 253 -7.26 -4.91 -5.04
N VAL A 254 -8.11 -3.99 -5.52
CA VAL A 254 -9.57 -4.02 -5.28
C VAL A 254 -10.39 -4.48 -6.50
N GLY A 255 -9.75 -4.77 -7.62
CA GLY A 255 -10.38 -5.33 -8.81
C GLY A 255 -10.89 -4.26 -9.78
N MET A 256 -11.33 -4.72 -10.96
CA MET A 256 -11.78 -3.85 -12.05
C MET A 256 -12.90 -2.91 -11.60
N GLY A 257 -12.81 -1.64 -11.97
CA GLY A 257 -13.79 -0.60 -11.65
C GLY A 257 -13.55 0.15 -10.32
N TYR A 258 -12.71 -0.37 -9.42
CA TYR A 258 -12.63 0.12 -8.03
C TYR A 258 -11.37 0.94 -7.69
N SER A 259 -10.39 1.04 -8.58
CA SER A 259 -9.21 1.87 -8.34
C SER A 259 -8.55 2.42 -9.61
N GLN A 260 -7.93 3.59 -9.48
CA GLN A 260 -6.97 4.14 -10.44
C GLN A 260 -5.73 4.58 -9.67
N HIS A 261 -4.54 4.21 -10.14
CA HIS A 261 -3.32 4.46 -9.37
C HIS A 261 -2.05 4.47 -10.21
N SER A 262 -1.05 5.23 -9.77
CA SER A 262 0.22 5.46 -10.44
C SER A 262 1.41 4.87 -9.69
N GLY A 263 2.38 4.39 -10.45
CA GLY A 263 3.68 3.95 -9.96
C GLY A 263 4.79 4.84 -10.48
N MET A 264 5.85 4.95 -9.70
CA MET A 264 7.07 5.61 -10.12
C MET A 264 8.27 4.82 -9.61
N VAL A 265 9.32 4.79 -10.43
CA VAL A 265 10.64 4.30 -10.02
C VAL A 265 11.70 5.18 -10.64
N ILE A 266 12.79 5.38 -9.89
CA ILE A 266 13.93 6.20 -10.28
C ILE A 266 15.23 5.47 -9.93
N VAL A 267 16.21 5.54 -10.82
CA VAL A 267 17.53 4.91 -10.63
C VAL A 267 18.49 5.92 -10.00
N ALA A 268 19.15 5.50 -8.92
CA ALA A 268 20.32 6.14 -8.35
C ALA A 268 21.58 5.47 -8.92
N ASP A 269 22.20 6.10 -9.91
CA ASP A 269 23.36 5.58 -10.66
C ASP A 269 24.70 6.25 -10.28
N GLY A 270 24.69 7.12 -9.27
CA GLY A 270 25.86 7.85 -8.80
C GLY A 270 26.16 9.14 -9.57
N THR A 271 25.42 9.45 -10.63
CA THR A 271 25.64 10.67 -11.43
C THR A 271 25.02 11.90 -10.78
N LYS A 272 25.52 13.09 -11.15
CA LYS A 272 24.94 14.38 -10.72
C LYS A 272 23.61 14.67 -11.42
N GLU A 273 23.44 14.13 -12.62
CA GLU A 273 22.18 14.17 -13.36
C GLU A 273 21.10 13.35 -12.64
N ALA A 274 21.44 12.16 -12.10
CA ALA A 274 20.54 11.38 -11.27
C ALA A 274 20.22 12.08 -9.95
N GLU A 275 21.20 12.68 -9.28
CA GLU A 275 20.98 13.46 -8.05
C GLU A 275 19.89 14.53 -8.24
N ALA A 276 19.97 15.31 -9.33
CA ALA A 276 18.97 16.34 -9.62
C ALA A 276 17.57 15.76 -9.92
N ARG A 277 17.48 14.59 -10.57
CA ARG A 277 16.20 13.89 -10.80
C ARG A 277 15.63 13.32 -9.51
N LEU A 278 16.47 12.69 -8.69
CA LEU A 278 16.11 12.12 -7.38
C LEU A 278 15.54 13.19 -6.47
N GLU A 279 16.21 14.34 -6.35
CA GLU A 279 15.73 15.44 -5.53
C GLU A 279 14.33 15.91 -5.96
N ARG A 280 14.10 16.10 -7.26
CA ARG A 280 12.77 16.51 -7.76
C ARG A 280 11.71 15.44 -7.54
N VAL A 281 11.93 14.23 -8.04
CA VAL A 281 10.94 13.15 -8.05
C VAL A 281 10.59 12.70 -6.64
N LEU A 282 11.59 12.52 -5.77
CA LEU A 282 11.38 12.10 -4.37
C LEU A 282 10.88 13.25 -3.47
N THR A 283 10.74 14.46 -4.02
CA THR A 283 10.03 15.57 -3.40
C THR A 283 8.59 15.63 -3.92
N THR A 284 8.38 15.62 -5.23
CA THR A 284 7.05 15.77 -5.83
C THR A 284 6.14 14.57 -5.56
N ASP A 285 6.69 13.36 -5.54
CA ASP A 285 5.92 12.14 -5.35
C ASP A 285 5.22 12.07 -3.98
N PRO A 286 5.94 12.08 -2.83
CA PRO A 286 5.28 12.18 -1.53
C PRO A 286 4.58 13.53 -1.33
N GLY A 287 5.05 14.59 -2.01
CA GLY A 287 4.45 15.92 -1.95
C GLY A 287 3.01 15.95 -2.46
N MET A 288 2.72 15.21 -3.53
CA MET A 288 1.37 15.04 -4.04
C MET A 288 0.45 14.44 -2.96
N GLY A 289 0.95 13.51 -2.15
CA GLY A 289 0.20 12.91 -1.07
C GLY A 289 -0.15 13.89 0.04
N VAL A 290 0.81 14.72 0.45
CA VAL A 290 0.56 15.78 1.45
C VAL A 290 -0.43 16.81 0.90
N VAL A 291 -0.26 17.26 -0.35
CA VAL A 291 -1.16 18.23 -0.98
C VAL A 291 -2.59 17.68 -1.09
N ARG A 292 -2.75 16.44 -1.56
CA ARG A 292 -4.05 15.77 -1.68
C ARG A 292 -4.79 15.71 -0.35
N HIS A 293 -4.10 15.33 0.72
CA HIS A 293 -4.73 15.21 2.04
C HIS A 293 -4.95 16.59 2.70
N ALA A 294 -4.10 17.57 2.44
CA ALA A 294 -4.33 18.93 2.88
C ALA A 294 -5.55 19.56 2.18
N ASP A 295 -5.73 19.27 0.89
CA ASP A 295 -6.89 19.69 0.09
C ASP A 295 -8.20 19.11 0.67
N ALA A 296 -8.18 17.84 1.06
CA ALA A 296 -9.30 17.18 1.73
C ALA A 296 -9.54 17.63 3.19
N GLY A 297 -8.74 18.58 3.70
CA GLY A 297 -8.97 19.22 5.02
C GLY A 297 -8.27 18.55 6.20
N TYR A 298 -7.38 17.57 6.00
CA TYR A 298 -6.68 16.91 7.11
C TYR A 298 -5.65 17.86 7.77
N GLU A 299 -5.87 18.17 9.05
CA GLU A 299 -5.00 19.09 9.81
C GLU A 299 -3.53 18.65 9.85
N ILE A 300 -3.27 17.35 9.96
CA ILE A 300 -1.90 16.79 9.93
C ILE A 300 -1.22 17.16 8.60
N ALA A 301 -1.92 16.99 7.47
CA ALA A 301 -1.37 17.27 6.15
C ALA A 301 -1.18 18.78 5.93
N ILE A 302 -2.12 19.61 6.39
CA ILE A 302 -2.00 21.08 6.38
C ILE A 302 -0.75 21.51 7.17
N LYS A 303 -0.57 20.95 8.37
CA LYS A 303 0.61 21.21 9.20
C LYS A 303 1.89 20.77 8.50
N THR A 304 1.94 19.55 7.96
CA THR A 304 3.10 19.05 7.20
C THR A 304 3.42 19.97 6.02
N ALA A 305 2.41 20.40 5.26
CA ALA A 305 2.60 21.32 4.12
C ALA A 305 3.22 22.65 4.56
N LYS A 306 2.72 23.25 5.66
CA LYS A 306 3.25 24.51 6.22
C LYS A 306 4.68 24.33 6.74
N GLU A 307 4.93 23.33 7.58
CA GLU A 307 6.23 23.08 8.21
C GLU A 307 7.34 22.74 7.21
N LYS A 308 6.99 22.03 6.14
CA LYS A 308 7.92 21.60 5.10
C LYS A 308 7.99 22.57 3.91
N GLY A 309 7.25 23.68 3.96
CA GLY A 309 7.26 24.70 2.91
C GLY A 309 6.73 24.23 1.56
N ILE A 310 5.75 23.33 1.55
CA ILE A 310 5.11 22.85 0.31
C ILE A 310 4.31 23.99 -0.30
N LYS A 311 4.58 24.30 -1.57
CA LYS A 311 3.85 25.34 -2.31
C LYS A 311 2.49 24.82 -2.76
N MET A 312 1.44 25.18 -2.02
CA MET A 312 0.05 24.85 -2.32
C MET A 312 -0.76 26.15 -2.50
N PRO A 313 -1.15 26.54 -3.73
CA PRO A 313 -1.73 27.85 -4.00
C PRO A 313 -2.99 28.21 -3.20
N MET A 314 -3.84 27.23 -2.93
CA MET A 314 -5.10 27.43 -2.19
C MET A 314 -4.93 27.29 -0.66
N LEU A 315 -3.75 26.92 -0.19
CA LEU A 315 -3.47 26.79 1.24
C LEU A 315 -3.38 28.18 1.86
N LYS A 316 -4.30 28.49 2.77
CA LYS A 316 -4.28 29.76 3.51
C LYS A 316 -2.98 29.87 4.32
N GLN A 317 -2.26 30.96 4.10
CA GLN A 317 -1.19 31.39 5.01
C GLN A 317 -1.88 32.06 6.20
N ASP A 318 -1.57 31.58 7.41
CA ASP A 318 -2.01 32.26 8.64
C ASP A 318 -1.20 33.55 8.84
#